data_AF-A0A821V1P4-F1
#
_entry.id   AF-A0A821V1P4-F1
#
_cell.length_a   1.000
_cell.length_b   1.000
_cell.length_c   1.000
_cell.angle_alpha   90.00
_cell.angle_beta   90.00
_cell.angle_gamma   90.00
#
_symmetry.space_group_name_H-M   'P 1'
#
loop_
_entity.id
_entity.type
_entity.pdbx_description
1 polymer ?
#
loop_
_entity_poly.entity_id
_entity_poly.type
_entity_poly.pdbx_seq_one_letter_code
_entity_poly.pdbx_strand_id
1 'polypeptide(L)'
;MPTATNGTHIESPIKNSSQHQIDNDDEYRRELERPADVIEDMRQMGQRQRVKTILNSKEFRDELEAIINDALKHGPHPASLIALQQISELLLPHTSRWTTVSSLSRAGGSVIVPINDIRGVDSQGYSKSERLLRCKLASLYRLVDLFGWSQGIYNHITARVNQELEHFLINPFGLMYHEVTGSSLVKVDIAGNIIDPGSTTYGINRAGYTLHSAIHKARPDLKCIIHLHTPAVAAVSAMKCGLLPLSQLQHRIF
;
A
#
# COMPACT_ATOMS: atom_id res chain seq x y z
N MET A 1 -58.82 -42.69 45.34
CA MET A 1 -59.08 -41.47 44.55
C MET A 1 -57.75 -40.69 44.44
N PRO A 2 -57.49 -40.09 43.27
CA PRO A 2 -56.20 -40.06 42.55
C PRO A 2 -55.51 -38.67 42.72
N THR A 3 -54.37 -38.27 42.11
CA THR A 3 -53.95 -38.27 40.69
C THR A 3 -52.45 -37.96 40.52
N ALA A 4 -51.83 -38.58 39.49
CA ALA A 4 -50.60 -38.18 38.79
C ALA A 4 -50.87 -36.93 37.89
N THR A 5 -49.92 -36.17 37.30
CA THR A 5 -48.87 -36.53 36.31
C THR A 5 -47.96 -35.32 36.01
N ASN A 6 -46.76 -35.62 35.48
CA ASN A 6 -45.77 -34.74 34.82
C ASN A 6 -46.28 -33.94 33.60
N GLY A 7 -45.54 -32.87 33.24
CA GLY A 7 -45.00 -32.70 31.88
C GLY A 7 -45.54 -31.55 31.00
N THR A 8 -44.63 -30.64 30.65
CA THR A 8 -44.43 -29.99 29.33
C THR A 8 -45.59 -29.35 28.55
N HIS A 9 -45.45 -28.06 28.22
CA HIS A 9 -45.56 -27.44 26.87
C HIS A 9 -46.08 -25.99 26.99
N ILE A 10 -45.30 -25.04 26.47
CA ILE A 10 -45.82 -23.72 26.06
C ILE A 10 -45.40 -23.54 24.60
N GLU A 11 -46.30 -23.92 23.69
CA GLU A 11 -46.45 -23.35 22.34
C GLU A 11 -46.76 -21.84 22.48
N SER A 12 -46.45 -20.89 21.62
CA SER A 12 -45.77 -20.78 20.31
C SER A 12 -45.63 -19.27 20.02
N PRO A 13 -44.69 -18.80 19.16
CA PRO A 13 -44.86 -17.54 18.47
C PRO A 13 -45.14 -17.77 16.99
N ILE A 14 -46.31 -17.28 16.57
CA ILE A 14 -46.62 -16.56 15.32
C ILE A 14 -45.67 -16.88 14.15
N LYS A 15 -46.18 -17.68 13.21
CA LYS A 15 -45.64 -17.83 11.85
C LYS A 15 -45.65 -16.47 11.13
N ASN A 16 -44.47 -15.89 10.91
CA ASN A 16 -44.30 -14.87 9.88
C ASN A 16 -43.84 -15.57 8.59
N SER A 17 -44.81 -15.86 7.75
CA SER A 17 -44.68 -16.51 6.45
C SER A 17 -44.09 -15.56 5.40
N SER A 18 -42.80 -15.25 5.50
CA SER A 18 -42.10 -14.46 4.47
C SER A 18 -40.62 -14.82 4.27
N GLN A 19 -40.12 -15.92 4.85
CA GLN A 19 -38.70 -16.31 4.79
C GLN A 19 -38.39 -17.46 3.81
N HIS A 20 -39.33 -17.84 2.94
CA HIS A 20 -39.14 -18.96 2.01
C HIS A 20 -39.30 -18.51 0.56
N GLN A 21 -38.34 -17.75 0.03
CA GLN A 21 -38.14 -17.63 -1.43
C GLN A 21 -36.84 -16.93 -1.88
N ILE A 22 -35.72 -17.07 -1.16
CA ILE A 22 -34.42 -16.52 -1.63
C ILE A 22 -33.28 -17.56 -1.59
N ASP A 23 -33.51 -18.77 -1.06
CA ASP A 23 -32.42 -19.69 -0.72
C ASP A 23 -32.11 -20.78 -1.77
N ASN A 24 -32.68 -20.69 -2.98
CA ASN A 24 -32.54 -21.71 -4.04
C ASN A 24 -31.98 -21.19 -5.37
N ASP A 25 -31.31 -20.03 -5.39
CA ASP A 25 -30.58 -19.60 -6.58
C ASP A 25 -29.18 -20.23 -6.59
N ASP A 26 -29.03 -21.34 -7.32
CA ASP A 26 -27.77 -22.06 -7.54
C ASP A 26 -26.62 -21.15 -8.05
N GLU A 27 -26.97 -20.03 -8.67
CA GLU A 27 -26.03 -19.01 -9.16
C GLU A 27 -25.42 -18.20 -8.00
N TYR A 28 -26.22 -17.82 -7.00
CA TYR A 28 -25.74 -17.09 -5.82
C TYR A 28 -24.81 -17.95 -4.97
N ARG A 29 -25.11 -19.25 -4.84
CA ARG A 29 -24.26 -20.21 -4.13
C ARG A 29 -22.91 -20.41 -4.83
N ARG A 30 -22.92 -20.53 -6.17
CA ARG A 30 -21.69 -20.61 -6.98
C ARG A 30 -20.84 -19.35 -6.92
N GLU A 31 -21.46 -18.19 -6.74
CA GLU A 31 -20.75 -16.91 -6.61
C GLU A 31 -20.08 -16.78 -5.24
N LEU A 32 -20.69 -17.29 -4.17
CA LEU A 32 -20.08 -17.37 -2.83
C LEU A 32 -18.95 -18.40 -2.75
N GLU A 33 -19.07 -19.52 -3.48
CA GLU A 33 -18.10 -20.63 -3.47
C GLU A 33 -16.98 -20.46 -4.49
N ARG A 34 -16.96 -19.36 -5.26
CA ARG A 34 -15.88 -19.10 -6.23
C ARG A 34 -14.56 -18.82 -5.50
N PRO A 35 -13.49 -19.55 -5.80
CA PRO A 35 -12.21 -19.32 -5.17
C PRO A 35 -11.61 -17.97 -5.62
N ALA A 36 -10.89 -17.32 -4.71
CA ALA A 36 -10.47 -15.92 -4.86
C ALA A 36 -9.54 -15.67 -6.05
N ASP A 37 -8.80 -16.69 -6.47
CA ASP A 37 -7.94 -16.70 -7.65
C ASP A 37 -8.75 -16.58 -8.96
N VAL A 38 -9.89 -17.27 -9.05
CA VAL A 38 -10.79 -17.22 -10.22
C VAL A 38 -11.51 -15.86 -10.30
N ILE A 39 -11.92 -15.29 -9.17
CA ILE A 39 -12.55 -13.95 -9.12
C ILE A 39 -11.57 -12.88 -9.59
N GLU A 40 -10.32 -12.96 -9.13
CA GLU A 40 -9.27 -12.00 -9.52
C GLU A 40 -8.89 -12.17 -11.00
N ASP A 41 -8.85 -13.39 -11.52
CA ASP A 41 -8.59 -13.65 -12.94
C ASP A 41 -9.73 -13.16 -13.86
N MET A 42 -11.00 -13.37 -13.48
CA MET A 42 -12.16 -12.82 -14.21
C MET A 42 -12.15 -11.28 -14.24
N ARG A 43 -11.73 -10.66 -13.13
CA ARG A 43 -11.57 -9.19 -13.03
C ARG A 43 -10.45 -8.70 -13.94
N GLN A 44 -9.31 -9.40 -13.97
CA GLN A 44 -8.20 -9.10 -14.86
C GLN A 44 -8.55 -9.33 -16.34
N MET A 45 -9.34 -10.35 -16.67
CA MET A 45 -9.85 -10.58 -18.03
C MET A 45 -10.77 -9.44 -18.50
N GLY A 46 -11.72 -9.00 -17.67
CA GLY A 46 -12.56 -7.86 -17.98
C GLY A 46 -11.76 -6.57 -18.20
N GLN A 47 -10.70 -6.37 -17.40
CA GLN A 47 -9.78 -5.25 -17.56
C GLN A 47 -9.01 -5.32 -18.88
N ARG A 48 -8.41 -6.48 -19.19
CA ARG A 48 -7.66 -6.69 -20.45
C ARG A 48 -8.56 -6.47 -21.66
N GLN A 49 -9.80 -6.93 -21.59
CA GLN A 49 -10.76 -6.74 -22.68
C GLN A 49 -11.13 -5.27 -22.88
N ARG A 50 -11.40 -4.52 -21.80
CA ARG A 50 -11.70 -3.08 -21.87
C ARG A 50 -10.53 -2.28 -22.44
N VAL A 51 -9.32 -2.52 -21.93
CA VAL A 51 -8.09 -1.85 -22.42
C VAL A 51 -7.86 -2.20 -23.88
N LYS A 52 -8.04 -3.46 -24.28
CA LYS A 52 -7.91 -3.91 -25.67
C LYS A 52 -8.93 -3.24 -26.59
N THR A 53 -10.16 -3.05 -26.16
CA THR A 53 -11.19 -2.35 -26.96
C THR A 53 -10.84 -0.88 -27.13
N ILE A 54 -10.43 -0.19 -26.06
CA ILE A 54 -10.05 1.24 -26.11
C ILE A 54 -8.82 1.43 -26.99
N LEU A 55 -7.77 0.63 -26.79
CA LEU A 55 -6.54 0.73 -27.59
C LEU A 55 -6.73 0.32 -29.04
N ASN A 56 -7.81 -0.39 -29.41
CA ASN A 56 -8.12 -0.75 -30.79
C ASN A 56 -9.11 0.21 -31.48
N SER A 57 -9.68 1.19 -30.77
CA SER A 57 -10.46 2.26 -31.39
C SER A 57 -9.53 3.15 -32.20
N LYS A 58 -9.88 3.38 -33.46
CA LYS A 58 -9.13 4.26 -34.37
C LYS A 58 -9.27 5.71 -33.92
N GLU A 59 -10.47 6.09 -33.51
CA GLU A 59 -10.83 7.43 -33.05
C GLU A 59 -10.01 7.82 -31.82
N PHE A 60 -9.87 6.91 -30.86
CA PHE A 60 -9.07 7.13 -29.66
C PHE A 60 -7.58 7.29 -29.97
N ARG A 61 -7.02 6.51 -30.91
CA ARG A 61 -5.62 6.65 -31.31
C ARG A 61 -5.35 7.99 -31.99
N ASP A 62 -6.23 8.40 -32.90
CA ASP A 62 -6.11 9.65 -33.63
C ASP A 62 -6.17 10.87 -32.66
N GLU A 63 -7.04 10.83 -31.66
CA GLU A 63 -7.16 11.87 -30.63
C GLU A 63 -5.95 11.89 -29.67
N LEU A 64 -5.48 10.72 -29.24
CA LEU A 64 -4.27 10.60 -28.40
C LEU A 64 -3.04 11.15 -29.14
N GLU A 65 -2.87 10.82 -30.41
CA GLU A 65 -1.78 11.31 -31.24
C GLU A 65 -1.86 12.83 -31.43
N ALA A 66 -3.06 13.39 -31.60
CA ALA A 66 -3.25 14.84 -31.67
C ALA A 66 -2.82 15.54 -30.37
N ILE A 67 -3.22 15.01 -29.20
CA ILE A 67 -2.87 15.56 -27.88
C ILE A 67 -1.37 15.48 -27.60
N ILE A 68 -0.73 14.35 -27.96
CA ILE A 68 0.73 14.17 -27.78
C ILE A 68 1.51 15.12 -28.70
N ASN A 69 1.09 15.24 -29.96
CA ASN A 69 1.73 16.13 -30.92
C ASN A 69 1.59 17.61 -30.53
N ASP A 70 0.45 18.00 -29.96
CA ASP A 70 0.21 19.34 -29.41
C ASP A 70 1.15 19.62 -28.21
N ALA A 71 1.23 18.68 -27.26
CA ALA A 71 2.10 18.78 -26.10
C ALA A 71 3.60 18.82 -26.46
N LEU A 72 4.01 18.13 -27.53
CA LEU A 72 5.40 18.17 -28.04
C LEU A 72 5.75 19.50 -28.73
N LYS A 73 4.78 20.14 -29.42
CA LYS A 73 4.99 21.40 -30.13
C LYS A 73 4.90 22.63 -29.25
N HIS A 74 3.97 22.63 -28.29
CA HIS A 74 3.65 23.81 -27.48
C HIS A 74 4.06 23.69 -26.01
N GLY A 75 4.62 22.54 -25.60
CA GLY A 75 4.89 22.22 -24.20
C GLY A 75 3.64 21.78 -23.45
N PRO A 76 3.76 21.27 -22.22
CA PRO A 76 2.63 20.75 -21.46
C PRO A 76 1.66 21.88 -21.07
N HIS A 77 0.52 21.96 -21.75
CA HIS A 77 -0.57 22.87 -21.42
C HIS A 77 -1.53 22.22 -20.40
N PRO A 78 -2.12 22.97 -19.45
CA PRO A 78 -3.03 22.40 -18.43
C PRO A 78 -4.19 21.58 -19.01
N ALA A 79 -4.70 21.93 -20.19
CA ALA A 79 -5.75 21.18 -20.88
C ALA A 79 -5.30 19.79 -21.36
N SER A 80 -4.09 19.67 -21.93
CA SER A 80 -3.56 18.39 -22.42
C SER A 80 -3.25 17.45 -21.25
N LEU A 81 -2.84 17.98 -20.10
CA LEU A 81 -2.64 17.20 -18.87
C LEU A 81 -3.96 16.65 -18.30
N ILE A 82 -5.03 17.45 -18.34
CA ILE A 82 -6.37 17.01 -17.92
C ILE A 82 -6.90 15.90 -18.84
N ALA A 83 -6.71 16.03 -20.15
CA ALA A 83 -7.10 15.00 -21.10
C ALA A 83 -6.36 13.68 -20.85
N LEU A 84 -5.03 13.74 -20.62
CA LEU A 84 -4.25 12.55 -20.26
C LEU A 84 -4.68 11.92 -18.93
N GLN A 85 -5.09 12.72 -17.95
CA GLN A 85 -5.64 12.23 -16.70
C GLN A 85 -6.97 11.50 -16.91
N GLN A 86 -7.89 12.06 -17.70
CA GLN A 86 -9.18 11.43 -18.03
C GLN A 86 -8.99 10.10 -18.77
N ILE A 87 -8.01 10.06 -19.68
CA ILE A 87 -7.64 8.83 -20.39
C ILE A 87 -7.08 7.78 -19.42
N SER A 88 -6.23 8.20 -18.46
CA SER A 88 -5.74 7.32 -17.40
C SER A 88 -6.88 6.79 -16.52
N GLU A 89 -7.85 7.62 -16.17
CA GLU A 89 -9.03 7.23 -15.38
C GLU A 89 -9.95 6.24 -16.13
N LEU A 90 -10.02 6.34 -17.46
CA LEU A 90 -10.78 5.41 -18.30
C LEU A 90 -10.10 4.04 -18.42
N LEU A 91 -8.76 4.00 -18.36
CA LEU A 91 -7.94 2.79 -18.47
C LEU A 91 -7.74 2.07 -17.13
N LEU A 92 -7.96 2.74 -16.00
CA LEU A 92 -7.82 2.20 -14.65
C LEU A 92 -9.17 1.66 -14.10
N PRO A 93 -9.16 0.57 -13.30
CA PRO A 93 -10.39 -0.06 -12.83
C PRO A 93 -11.18 0.80 -11.82
N HIS A 94 -12.49 0.97 -12.07
CA HIS A 94 -13.43 1.71 -11.22
C HIS A 94 -13.79 1.04 -9.88
N THR A 95 -13.19 -0.11 -9.53
CA THR A 95 -13.36 -0.77 -8.23
C THR A 95 -12.42 -0.21 -7.16
N SER A 96 -11.48 0.67 -7.53
CA SER A 96 -10.72 1.50 -6.58
C SER A 96 -11.54 2.67 -6.00
N ARG A 97 -12.84 2.76 -6.32
CA ARG A 97 -13.75 3.80 -5.79
C ARG A 97 -14.04 3.71 -4.28
N TRP A 98 -13.48 2.73 -3.55
CA TRP A 98 -13.52 2.70 -2.08
C TRP A 98 -12.23 3.23 -1.41
N THR A 99 -11.17 3.54 -2.18
CA THR A 99 -9.97 4.25 -1.67
C THR A 99 -9.71 5.57 -2.40
N THR A 100 -10.57 5.94 -3.35
CA THR A 100 -10.56 7.23 -4.01
C THR A 100 -12.00 7.73 -4.08
N VAL A 101 -12.24 8.93 -3.53
CA VAL A 101 -13.52 9.68 -3.48
C VAL A 101 -14.42 9.54 -2.24
N SER A 102 -13.89 9.84 -1.05
CA SER A 102 -14.74 10.38 0.05
C SER A 102 -14.10 11.55 0.81
N SER A 103 -13.12 12.24 0.22
CA SER A 103 -12.59 13.48 0.80
C SER A 103 -12.30 14.59 -0.23
N LEU A 104 -12.81 14.44 -1.45
CA LEU A 104 -12.52 15.37 -2.55
C LEU A 104 -13.58 16.49 -2.64
N SER A 105 -13.60 17.37 -1.65
CA SER A 105 -14.14 18.73 -1.81
C SER A 105 -13.71 19.63 -0.65
N ARG A 106 -12.45 20.08 -0.71
CA ARG A 106 -12.01 21.48 -0.57
C ARG A 106 -10.48 21.55 -0.46
N ALA A 107 -9.87 22.21 -1.46
CA ALA A 107 -8.48 22.64 -1.59
C ALA A 107 -7.42 21.57 -1.95
N GLY A 108 -6.73 21.79 -3.08
CA GLY A 108 -5.45 21.17 -3.44
C GLY A 108 -5.56 19.91 -4.30
N GLY A 109 -5.13 20.00 -5.57
CA GLY A 109 -5.12 18.87 -6.49
C GLY A 109 -4.26 17.70 -5.97
N SER A 110 -4.69 16.48 -6.27
CA SER A 110 -3.90 15.27 -6.00
C SER A 110 -2.63 15.30 -6.86
N VAL A 111 -1.55 15.82 -6.29
CA VAL A 111 -0.22 15.79 -6.89
C VAL A 111 0.33 14.38 -6.66
N ILE A 112 0.52 13.62 -7.73
CA ILE A 112 1.31 12.38 -7.66
C ILE A 112 2.69 12.77 -7.12
N VAL A 113 3.02 12.33 -5.90
CA VAL A 113 4.30 12.64 -5.27
C VAL A 113 5.37 11.72 -5.87
N PRO A 114 6.36 12.24 -6.62
CA PRO A 114 7.38 11.42 -7.26
C PRO A 114 8.33 10.79 -6.22
N ILE A 115 8.68 9.51 -6.43
CA ILE A 115 9.64 8.82 -5.55
C ILE A 115 11.06 9.35 -5.76
N ASN A 116 11.46 9.54 -7.02
CA ASN A 116 12.77 10.05 -7.42
C ASN A 116 12.71 11.56 -7.68
N ASP A 117 12.61 12.31 -6.60
CA ASP A 117 12.46 13.77 -6.58
C ASP A 117 13.79 14.52 -6.40
N ILE A 118 14.88 13.83 -6.10
CA ILE A 118 16.22 14.42 -5.94
C ILE A 118 16.77 14.88 -7.30
N ARG A 119 16.74 16.19 -7.58
CA ARG A 119 17.19 16.82 -8.83
C ARG A 119 18.01 18.10 -8.58
N GLY A 120 18.69 18.59 -9.61
CA GLY A 120 19.33 19.92 -9.58
C GLY A 120 20.32 20.11 -8.43
N VAL A 121 20.20 21.22 -7.70
CA VAL A 121 21.09 21.58 -6.59
C VAL A 121 21.04 20.58 -5.43
N ASP A 122 19.88 19.99 -5.15
CA ASP A 122 19.71 18.99 -4.08
C ASP A 122 20.48 17.70 -4.40
N SER A 123 20.73 17.44 -5.68
CA SER A 123 21.53 16.28 -6.10
C SER A 123 23.02 16.40 -5.75
N GLN A 124 23.52 17.61 -5.49
CA GLN A 124 24.91 17.85 -5.07
C GLN A 124 25.13 17.54 -3.59
N GLY A 125 24.07 17.55 -2.77
CA GLY A 125 24.15 17.25 -1.34
C GLY A 125 24.37 15.77 -1.00
N TYR A 126 24.23 14.88 -1.98
CA TYR A 126 24.27 13.43 -1.77
C TYR A 126 25.23 12.75 -2.75
N SER A 127 25.98 11.77 -2.23
CA SER A 127 26.76 10.88 -3.10
C SER A 127 25.84 10.08 -4.04
N LYS A 128 26.35 9.64 -5.19
CA LYS A 128 25.57 8.84 -6.16
C LYS A 128 24.97 7.58 -5.51
N SER A 129 25.72 6.92 -4.63
CA SER A 129 25.28 5.73 -3.90
C SER A 129 24.17 6.05 -2.89
N GLU A 130 24.30 7.14 -2.13
CA GLU A 130 23.26 7.59 -1.19
C GLU A 130 21.96 7.95 -1.92
N ARG A 131 22.04 8.68 -3.05
CA ARG A 131 20.85 9.02 -3.85
C ARG A 131 20.09 7.78 -4.32
N LEU A 132 20.82 6.80 -4.84
CA LEU A 132 20.21 5.54 -5.29
C LEU A 132 19.57 4.79 -4.12
N LEU A 133 20.22 4.77 -2.95
CA LEU A 133 19.68 4.14 -1.75
C LEU A 133 18.42 4.84 -1.24
N ARG A 134 18.40 6.18 -1.21
CA ARG A 134 17.22 6.97 -0.87
C ARG A 134 16.04 6.65 -1.80
N CYS A 135 16.28 6.58 -3.10
CA CYS A 135 15.23 6.22 -4.06
C CYS A 135 14.72 4.79 -3.83
N LYS A 136 15.62 3.81 -3.63
CA LYS A 136 15.24 2.42 -3.35
C LYS A 136 14.45 2.28 -2.06
N LEU A 137 14.86 2.98 -1.00
CA LEU A 137 14.18 2.96 0.28
C LEU A 137 12.80 3.63 0.16
N ALA A 138 12.70 4.78 -0.50
CA ALA A 138 11.42 5.43 -0.75
C ALA A 138 10.48 4.53 -1.59
N SER A 139 11.00 3.83 -2.61
CA SER A 139 10.23 2.81 -3.34
C SER A 139 9.74 1.68 -2.44
N LEU A 140 10.57 1.21 -1.49
CA LEU A 140 10.17 0.18 -0.54
C LEU A 140 9.02 0.66 0.36
N TYR A 141 9.05 1.90 0.85
CA TYR A 141 7.92 2.50 1.57
C TYR A 141 6.63 2.48 0.73
N ARG A 142 6.71 2.87 -0.56
CA ARG A 142 5.55 2.80 -1.46
C ARG A 142 5.03 1.40 -1.70
N LEU A 143 5.92 0.40 -1.81
CA LEU A 143 5.53 -1.00 -1.97
C LEU A 143 4.82 -1.52 -0.72
N VAL A 144 5.35 -1.21 0.48
CA VAL A 144 4.71 -1.60 1.74
C VAL A 144 3.32 -1.00 1.87
N ASP A 145 3.13 0.26 1.45
CA ASP A 145 1.81 0.88 1.41
C ASP A 145 0.88 0.24 0.37
N LEU A 146 1.40 -0.02 -0.84
CA LEU A 146 0.65 -0.67 -1.94
C LEU A 146 0.13 -2.06 -1.54
N PHE A 147 0.91 -2.83 -0.77
CA PHE A 147 0.49 -4.13 -0.26
C PHE A 147 -0.40 -4.06 0.99
N GLY A 148 -0.73 -2.85 1.48
CA GLY A 148 -1.56 -2.66 2.67
C GLY A 148 -0.87 -3.11 3.96
N TRP A 149 0.47 -3.10 4.00
CA TRP A 149 1.24 -3.51 5.17
C TRP A 149 1.61 -2.33 6.08
N SER A 150 1.37 -1.09 5.63
CA SER A 150 1.50 0.11 6.45
C SER A 150 0.39 0.17 7.51
N GLN A 151 0.75 0.59 8.73
CA GLN A 151 -0.21 0.89 9.79
C GLN A 151 0.03 2.32 10.28
N GLY A 152 -0.72 3.27 9.71
CA GLY A 152 -0.57 4.69 10.00
C GLY A 152 0.88 5.15 9.85
N ILE A 153 1.36 5.89 10.86
CA ILE A 153 2.69 6.54 10.86
C ILE A 153 3.72 5.86 11.77
N TYR A 154 3.41 4.69 12.34
CA TYR A 154 4.20 4.09 13.42
C TYR A 154 5.24 3.07 12.95
N ASN A 155 5.05 2.47 11.77
CA ASN A 155 6.04 1.58 11.17
C ASN A 155 7.28 2.36 10.74
N HIS A 156 8.43 1.69 10.71
CA HIS A 156 9.68 2.29 10.27
C HIS A 156 10.59 1.27 9.59
N ILE A 157 11.37 1.76 8.62
CA ILE A 157 12.33 0.98 7.83
C ILE A 157 13.65 1.74 7.87
N THR A 158 14.75 1.08 8.18
CA THR A 158 16.08 1.72 8.16
C THR A 158 16.98 1.12 7.13
N ALA A 159 17.79 1.94 6.47
CA ALA A 159 18.84 1.48 5.58
C ALA A 159 20.19 2.13 5.93
N ARG A 160 21.24 1.32 6.06
CA ARG A 160 22.60 1.78 6.32
C ARG A 160 23.19 2.42 5.07
N VAL A 161 23.62 3.67 5.19
CA VAL A 161 24.25 4.46 4.12
C VAL A 161 25.76 4.26 4.12
N ASN A 162 26.36 4.41 5.29
CA ASN A 162 27.80 4.31 5.49
C ASN A 162 28.07 3.41 6.71
N GLN A 163 28.93 2.41 6.52
CA GLN A 163 29.27 1.45 7.56
C GLN A 163 30.29 2.02 8.56
N GLU A 164 31.26 2.81 8.10
CA GLU A 164 32.30 3.41 8.94
C GLU A 164 31.74 4.52 9.84
N LEU A 165 30.83 5.33 9.29
CA LEU A 165 30.20 6.44 10.01
C LEU A 165 28.95 6.02 10.79
N GLU A 166 28.48 4.78 10.61
CA GLU A 166 27.23 4.29 11.19
C GLU A 166 26.03 5.23 10.92
N HIS A 167 25.88 5.64 9.66
CA HIS A 167 24.78 6.51 9.22
C HIS A 167 23.65 5.69 8.60
N PHE A 168 22.41 6.05 8.91
CA PHE A 168 21.20 5.34 8.50
C PHE A 168 20.15 6.30 7.94
N LEU A 169 19.37 5.82 6.98
CA LEU A 169 18.16 6.50 6.48
C LEU A 169 16.93 5.93 7.16
N ILE A 170 15.96 6.78 7.46
CA ILE A 170 14.63 6.43 8.02
C ILE A 170 13.58 7.42 7.51
N ASN A 171 12.31 7.04 7.51
CA ASN A 171 11.22 7.97 7.20
C ASN A 171 11.10 9.09 8.24
N PRO A 172 10.73 10.31 7.80
CA PRO A 172 10.29 11.35 8.71
C PRO A 172 9.02 10.91 9.45
N PHE A 173 8.94 11.22 10.75
CA PHE A 173 7.80 10.89 11.59
C PHE A 173 6.67 11.89 11.36
N GLY A 174 5.50 11.36 10.98
CA GLY A 174 4.32 12.15 10.63
C GLY A 174 3.86 11.94 9.17
N LEU A 175 4.72 11.44 8.29
CA LEU A 175 4.34 11.07 6.93
C LEU A 175 3.78 9.65 6.86
N MET A 176 2.74 9.49 6.05
CA MET A 176 2.28 8.19 5.58
C MET A 176 3.27 7.61 4.56
N TYR A 177 3.27 6.29 4.41
CA TYR A 177 4.24 5.61 3.54
C TYR A 177 4.09 5.99 2.06
N HIS A 178 2.87 6.32 1.61
CA HIS A 178 2.63 6.85 0.25
C HIS A 178 3.09 8.29 0.04
N GLU A 179 3.52 9.00 1.09
CA GLU A 179 4.04 10.38 0.97
C GLU A 179 5.57 10.39 0.93
N VAL A 180 6.23 9.30 1.35
CA VAL A 180 7.69 9.22 1.41
C VAL A 180 8.30 9.31 0.01
N THR A 181 9.32 10.17 -0.13
CA THR A 181 10.16 10.36 -1.32
C THR A 181 11.64 10.20 -1.00
N GLY A 182 12.49 10.11 -2.03
CA GLY A 182 13.93 10.05 -1.84
C GLY A 182 14.50 11.25 -1.08
N SER A 183 14.03 12.46 -1.39
CA SER A 183 14.47 13.69 -0.70
C SER A 183 13.94 13.79 0.73
N SER A 184 12.74 13.25 1.02
CA SER A 184 12.11 13.36 2.34
C SER A 184 12.78 12.54 3.44
N LEU A 185 13.56 11.51 3.07
CA LEU A 185 14.20 10.62 4.03
C LEU A 185 15.19 11.37 4.92
N VAL A 186 15.20 11.02 6.20
CA VAL A 186 16.08 11.62 7.21
C VAL A 186 17.30 10.73 7.39
N LYS A 187 18.49 11.34 7.44
CA LYS A 187 19.74 10.65 7.75
C LYS A 187 20.13 10.89 9.21
N VAL A 188 20.37 9.80 9.93
CA VAL A 188 20.67 9.80 11.36
C VAL A 188 21.93 9.00 11.69
N ASP A 189 22.61 9.37 12.78
CA ASP A 189 23.69 8.57 13.36
C ASP A 189 23.12 7.40 14.19
N ILE A 190 24.01 6.54 14.69
CA ILE A 190 23.64 5.39 15.53
C ILE A 190 22.89 5.77 16.81
N ALA A 191 23.08 7.00 17.31
CA ALA A 191 22.39 7.51 18.50
C ALA A 191 21.02 8.14 18.18
N GLY A 192 20.66 8.27 16.90
CA GLY A 192 19.42 8.87 16.43
C GLY A 192 19.47 10.39 16.36
N ASN A 193 20.66 11.00 16.33
CA ASN A 193 20.81 12.41 16.02
C ASN A 193 20.69 12.62 14.52
N ILE A 194 20.01 13.70 14.13
CA ILE A 194 19.79 14.03 12.73
C ILE A 194 21.07 14.65 12.18
N ILE A 195 21.67 14.00 11.19
CA ILE A 195 22.81 14.52 10.43
C ILE A 195 22.30 15.36 9.27
N ASP A 196 21.20 14.92 8.66
CA ASP A 196 20.57 15.60 7.55
C ASP A 196 19.04 15.35 7.59
N PRO A 197 18.23 16.41 7.66
CA PRO A 197 16.78 16.34 7.83
C PRO A 197 16.02 15.94 6.55
N GLY A 198 16.71 15.85 5.40
CA GLY A 198 16.05 15.72 4.11
C GLY A 198 15.31 17.01 3.73
N SER A 199 14.27 16.88 2.89
CA SER A 199 13.48 18.02 2.38
C SER A 199 12.35 18.48 3.31
N THR A 200 12.11 17.77 4.42
CA THR A 200 11.01 18.07 5.34
C THR A 200 11.50 18.69 6.64
N THR A 201 10.60 19.32 7.40
CA THR A 201 10.88 19.83 8.75
C THR A 201 10.65 18.78 9.84
N TYR A 202 10.22 17.56 9.46
CA TYR A 202 9.89 16.51 10.40
C TYR A 202 11.14 15.80 10.91
N GLY A 203 11.10 15.43 12.19
CA GLY A 203 12.13 14.60 12.82
C GLY A 203 11.88 13.11 12.62
N ILE A 204 12.51 12.28 13.44
CA ILE A 204 12.31 10.83 13.45
C ILE A 204 11.55 10.37 14.69
N ASN A 205 10.92 9.20 14.62
CA ASN A 205 10.42 8.52 15.81
C ASN A 205 11.60 7.90 16.57
N ARG A 206 12.14 8.63 17.55
CA ARG A 206 13.30 8.18 18.36
C ARG A 206 13.04 6.87 19.11
N ALA A 207 11.82 6.67 19.61
CA ALA A 207 11.46 5.45 20.32
C ALA A 207 11.53 4.23 19.38
N GLY A 208 10.94 4.35 18.18
CA GLY A 208 11.03 3.30 17.15
C GLY A 208 12.47 3.05 16.69
N TYR A 209 13.23 4.13 16.47
CA TYR A 209 14.62 4.03 16.01
C TYR A 209 15.55 3.30 16.99
N THR A 210 15.26 3.34 18.29
CA THR A 210 16.08 2.69 19.33
C THR A 210 16.24 1.18 19.11
N LEU A 211 15.20 0.50 18.61
CA LEU A 211 15.30 -0.93 18.28
C LEU A 211 16.20 -1.15 17.06
N HIS A 212 16.03 -0.32 16.02
CA HIS A 212 16.82 -0.42 14.79
C HIS A 212 18.30 -0.14 15.04
N SER A 213 18.63 0.85 15.87
CA SER A 213 20.02 1.17 16.21
C SER A 213 20.68 0.03 16.99
N ALA A 214 19.97 -0.58 17.96
CA ALA A 214 20.47 -1.72 18.70
C ALA A 214 20.79 -2.91 17.77
N ILE A 215 19.89 -3.23 16.83
CA ILE A 215 20.10 -4.33 15.88
C ILE A 215 21.25 -4.01 14.92
N HIS A 216 21.29 -2.80 14.33
CA HIS A 216 22.37 -2.41 13.44
C HIS A 216 23.75 -2.41 14.13
N LYS A 217 23.80 -2.03 15.41
CA LYS A 217 25.02 -2.11 16.23
C LYS A 217 25.45 -3.55 16.49
N ALA A 218 24.50 -4.42 16.85
CA ALA A 218 24.77 -5.84 17.11
C ALA A 218 25.10 -6.63 15.83
N ARG A 219 24.59 -6.19 14.68
CA ARG A 219 24.74 -6.84 13.37
C ARG A 219 25.17 -5.84 12.29
N PRO A 220 26.48 -5.52 12.22
CA PRO A 220 27.02 -4.58 11.23
C PRO A 220 26.81 -5.05 9.78
N ASP A 221 26.65 -6.34 9.55
CA ASP A 221 26.36 -6.96 8.26
C ASP A 221 24.96 -6.63 7.71
N LEU A 222 24.00 -6.29 8.59
CA LEU A 222 22.66 -5.93 8.19
C LEU A 222 22.59 -4.51 7.63
N LYS A 223 22.20 -4.42 6.35
CA LYS A 223 22.07 -3.17 5.61
C LYS A 223 20.68 -2.54 5.69
N CYS A 224 19.64 -3.34 5.91
CA CYS A 224 18.26 -2.87 5.93
C CYS A 224 17.47 -3.63 7.01
N ILE A 225 16.63 -2.93 7.74
CA ILE A 225 15.72 -3.51 8.74
C ILE A 225 14.32 -2.98 8.44
N ILE A 226 13.35 -3.89 8.35
CA ILE A 226 11.95 -3.59 8.08
C ILE A 226 11.13 -4.00 9.30
N HIS A 227 10.40 -3.06 9.89
CA HIS A 227 9.50 -3.31 11.01
C HIS A 227 8.05 -3.01 10.62
N LEU A 228 7.18 -4.01 10.73
CA LEU A 228 5.78 -3.97 10.27
C LEU A 228 4.85 -4.54 11.33
N HIS A 229 3.63 -4.02 11.38
CA HIS A 229 2.58 -4.42 12.34
C HIS A 229 1.38 -5.10 11.67
N THR A 230 1.57 -5.87 10.60
CA THR A 230 0.42 -6.49 9.92
C THR A 230 -0.38 -7.40 10.87
N PRO A 231 -1.72 -7.49 10.75
CA PRO A 231 -2.54 -8.28 11.68
C PRO A 231 -2.11 -9.74 11.78
N ALA A 232 -1.69 -10.35 10.67
CA ALA A 232 -1.18 -11.72 10.65
C ALA A 232 0.13 -11.87 11.46
N VAL A 233 1.07 -10.93 11.33
CA VAL A 233 2.33 -10.95 12.10
C VAL A 233 2.04 -10.71 13.59
N ALA A 234 1.16 -9.78 13.91
CA ALA A 234 0.76 -9.51 15.29
C ALA A 234 0.13 -10.75 15.95
N ALA A 235 -0.79 -11.43 15.25
CA ALA A 235 -1.43 -12.66 15.74
C ALA A 235 -0.39 -13.76 16.00
N VAL A 236 0.50 -14.05 15.05
CA VAL A 236 1.55 -15.08 15.21
C VAL A 236 2.52 -14.72 16.33
N SER A 237 2.88 -13.44 16.48
CA SER A 237 3.80 -12.98 17.55
C SER A 237 3.22 -13.17 18.97
N ALA A 238 1.90 -13.20 19.10
CA ALA A 238 1.21 -13.43 20.37
C ALA A 238 1.00 -14.92 20.70
N MET A 239 1.25 -15.82 19.74
CA MET A 239 1.09 -17.26 19.94
C MET A 239 2.32 -17.86 20.62
N LYS A 240 2.10 -18.75 21.61
CA LYS A 240 3.18 -19.46 22.31
C LYS A 240 4.10 -20.23 21.36
N CYS A 241 3.56 -20.77 20.27
CA CYS A 241 4.32 -21.56 19.29
C CYS A 241 5.05 -20.70 18.24
N GLY A 242 4.78 -19.39 18.17
CA GLY A 242 5.29 -18.52 17.11
C GLY A 242 4.92 -19.03 15.71
N LEU A 243 5.82 -18.81 14.75
CA LEU A 243 5.64 -19.26 13.37
C LEU A 243 5.94 -20.75 13.25
N LEU A 244 5.00 -21.53 12.72
CA LEU A 244 5.19 -22.97 12.49
C LEU A 244 5.54 -23.27 11.02
N PRO A 245 6.38 -24.30 10.74
CA PRO A 245 6.74 -24.70 9.38
C PRO A 245 5.62 -25.54 8.72
N LEU A 246 4.45 -24.94 8.48
CA LEU A 246 3.25 -25.64 7.99
C LEU A 246 3.11 -25.64 6.46
N SER A 247 3.89 -24.81 5.77
CA SER A 247 3.89 -24.66 4.32
C SER A 247 5.30 -24.48 3.78
N GLN A 248 5.45 -24.69 2.48
CA GLN A 248 6.73 -24.54 1.77
C GLN A 248 7.35 -23.14 1.97
N LEU A 249 6.54 -22.10 2.12
CA LEU A 249 7.01 -20.73 2.36
C LEU A 249 7.67 -20.60 3.75
N GLN A 250 7.09 -21.21 4.78
CA GLN A 250 7.62 -21.12 6.15
C GLN A 250 8.89 -21.95 6.34
N HIS A 251 9.06 -23.04 5.60
CA HIS A 251 10.29 -23.85 5.65
C HIS A 251 11.53 -23.05 5.25
N ARG A 252 11.40 -21.94 4.49
CA ARG A 252 12.54 -21.10 4.10
C ARG A 252 13.01 -20.15 5.20
N ILE A 253 12.25 -20.00 6.28
CA ILE A 253 12.55 -19.09 7.39
C ILE A 253 13.39 -19.80 8.47
N PHE A 254 13.31 -21.13 8.54
CA PHE A 254 14.08 -22.00 9.43
C PHE A 254 15.28 -22.61 8.70
#